data_AF-A0A099P0Z1-F1
#
_entry.id   AF-A0A099P0Z1-F1
#
_cell.length_a   1.000
_cell.length_b   1.000
_cell.length_c   1.000
_cell.angle_alpha   90.00
_cell.angle_beta   90.00
_cell.angle_gamma   90.00
#
_symmetry.space_group_name_H-M   'P 1'
#
loop_
_entity.id
_entity.type
_entity.pdbx_description
1 polymer ?
#
loop_
_entity_poly.entity_id
_entity_poly.type
_entity_poly.pdbx_seq_one_letter_code
_entity_poly.pdbx_strand_id
1 'polypeptide(L)'
;MCGSSAYTGNETGIYIDQAFVCRIKDTLYNGRVDMLHKVIQHLSRNKHLLNEAIKYPFLNQVIHLSKNFRPLTDDEQNAAIDTVLSSEVYDRVKDEEMKQDPNYEYVEVLVKQLLRWFKEEFFTWVNKLDCPNCGNKEQEQIRHLPGLRPYKYEHFQGKATIIERYQCLKCLSTYEFPRYNDIRTLLKTRKGRCGEWNNCFIAILKSLDIDTRFIWNAEDHVWCEYYNEREGRWIHLDSCENSYDQPYLYNEGWGKKMSYTFAIGPNYIIDVSDKYLSPNRPENHLPRNKCPEVSLKGILAHHNAQSILASSKDTILRTTSQLIADLMNTRGKVHPVHTETTSTNEGASLLPRQSGAGAWTRQRGEDNNE
;
A
#
# COMPACT_ATOMS: atom_id res chain seq x y z
N MET A 1 -14.40 23.99 -20.51
CA MET A 1 -15.39 25.09 -20.39
C MET A 1 -15.63 25.30 -18.91
N CYS A 2 -15.21 26.43 -18.34
CA CYS A 2 -15.49 26.75 -16.93
C CYS A 2 -16.45 27.93 -16.89
N GLY A 3 -17.63 27.71 -16.32
CA GLY A 3 -18.65 28.72 -16.12
C GLY A 3 -18.26 29.69 -15.01
N SER A 4 -18.60 30.95 -15.21
CA SER A 4 -18.46 32.05 -14.27
C SER A 4 -19.55 31.98 -13.21
N SER A 5 -19.18 31.81 -11.94
CA SER A 5 -20.01 32.18 -10.81
C SER A 5 -19.13 32.90 -9.79
N ALA A 6 -19.43 34.17 -9.55
CA ALA A 6 -18.80 34.97 -8.51
C ALA A 6 -19.68 34.92 -7.27
N TYR A 7 -19.13 34.46 -6.15
CA TYR A 7 -19.72 34.60 -4.82
C TYR A 7 -18.98 35.72 -4.08
N THR A 8 -19.73 36.62 -3.43
CA THR A 8 -19.21 37.71 -2.61
C THR A 8 -19.53 37.47 -1.13
N GLY A 9 -18.52 37.61 -0.27
CA GLY A 9 -18.64 37.61 1.19
C GLY A 9 -17.30 37.91 1.88
N ASN A 10 -17.27 39.03 2.62
CA ASN A 10 -16.19 39.66 3.40
C ASN A 10 -15.50 38.70 4.41
N GLU A 11 -14.31 38.92 4.99
CA GLU A 11 -13.37 40.04 5.15
C GLU A 11 -11.99 39.42 5.54
N THR A 12 -10.87 39.98 5.05
CA THR A 12 -9.45 39.49 5.12
C THR A 12 -8.96 38.50 4.05
N GLY A 13 -9.79 38.13 3.06
CA GLY A 13 -9.39 37.20 2.01
C GLY A 13 -8.46 37.84 0.95
N ILE A 14 -7.23 37.33 0.82
CA ILE A 14 -6.43 37.53 -0.40
C ILE A 14 -7.29 36.99 -1.56
N TYR A 15 -7.82 37.90 -2.40
CA TYR A 15 -8.64 37.54 -3.54
C TYR A 15 -7.72 36.99 -4.63
N ILE A 16 -7.50 35.68 -4.64
CA ILE A 16 -6.71 35.04 -5.69
C ILE A 16 -7.59 34.96 -6.93
N ASP A 17 -7.27 35.78 -7.94
CA ASP A 17 -7.93 35.75 -9.25
C ASP A 17 -7.93 34.32 -9.81
N GLN A 18 -9.12 33.76 -10.04
CA GLN A 18 -9.26 32.40 -10.58
C GLN A 18 -8.57 32.26 -11.95
N ALA A 19 -8.55 33.34 -12.76
CA ALA A 19 -7.82 33.34 -14.02
C ALA A 19 -6.30 33.30 -13.79
N PHE A 20 -5.79 33.92 -12.72
CA PHE A 20 -4.39 33.82 -12.30
C PHE A 20 -4.02 32.41 -11.84
N VAL A 21 -4.85 31.76 -11.02
CA VAL A 21 -4.65 30.36 -10.63
C VAL A 21 -4.60 29.44 -11.84
N CYS A 22 -5.53 29.62 -12.79
CA CYS A 22 -5.56 28.86 -14.03
C CYS A 22 -4.27 29.06 -14.85
N ARG A 23 -3.79 30.30 -15.00
CA ARG A 23 -2.52 30.58 -15.69
C ARG A 23 -1.34 29.85 -15.05
N ILE A 24 -1.25 29.86 -13.71
CA ILE A 24 -0.18 29.15 -12.99
C ILE A 24 -0.27 27.64 -13.24
N LYS A 25 -1.47 27.05 -13.10
CA LYS A 25 -1.68 25.62 -13.36
C LYS A 25 -1.29 25.23 -14.79
N ASP A 26 -1.58 26.08 -15.77
CA ASP A 26 -1.22 25.87 -17.18
C ASP A 26 0.30 25.90 -17.37
N THR A 27 0.99 26.88 -16.78
CA THR A 27 2.45 26.97 -16.84
C THR A 27 3.11 25.75 -16.20
N LEU A 28 2.66 25.36 -15.00
CA LEU A 28 3.17 24.16 -14.31
C LEU A 28 2.94 22.90 -15.14
N TYR A 29 1.74 22.74 -15.68
CA TYR A 29 1.38 21.60 -16.52
C TYR A 29 2.29 21.51 -17.75
N ASN A 30 2.44 22.60 -18.50
CA ASN A 30 3.28 22.62 -19.71
C ASN A 30 4.74 22.29 -19.38
N GLY A 31 5.28 22.86 -18.30
CA GLY A 31 6.65 22.55 -17.86
C GLY A 31 6.83 21.09 -17.46
N ARG A 32 5.88 20.51 -16.72
CA ARG A 32 5.91 19.11 -16.30
C ARG A 32 5.80 18.16 -17.50
N VAL A 33 4.88 18.44 -18.43
CA VAL A 33 4.70 17.64 -19.66
C VAL A 33 5.94 17.71 -20.56
N ASP A 34 6.54 18.88 -20.74
CA ASP A 34 7.79 19.03 -21.49
C ASP A 34 8.93 18.19 -20.88
N MET A 35 9.08 18.21 -19.55
CA MET A 35 10.07 17.39 -18.85
C MET A 35 9.82 15.88 -19.03
N LEU A 36 8.57 15.42 -18.94
CA LEU A 36 8.22 14.01 -19.17
C LEU A 36 8.53 13.57 -20.61
N HIS A 37 8.23 14.41 -21.60
CA HIS A 37 8.60 14.14 -23.00
C HIS A 37 10.12 14.07 -23.20
N LYS A 38 10.89 14.95 -22.54
CA LYS A 38 12.35 14.90 -22.55
C LYS A 38 12.89 13.58 -21.97
N VAL A 39 12.29 13.07 -20.89
CA VAL A 39 12.63 11.74 -20.33
C VAL A 39 12.41 10.64 -21.36
N ILE A 40 11.23 10.61 -22.00
CA ILE A 40 10.93 9.61 -23.04
C ILE A 40 11.90 9.73 -24.22
N GLN A 41 12.17 10.94 -24.69
CA GLN A 41 13.10 11.18 -25.80
C GLN A 41 14.52 10.75 -25.45
N HIS A 42 14.99 11.05 -24.23
CA HIS A 42 16.32 10.65 -23.76
C HIS A 42 16.47 9.12 -23.74
N LEU A 43 15.49 8.40 -23.19
CA LEU A 43 15.52 6.94 -23.12
C LEU A 43 15.32 6.29 -24.50
N SER A 44 14.56 6.94 -25.39
CA SER A 44 14.40 6.50 -26.78
C SER A 44 15.67 6.67 -27.61
N ARG A 45 16.52 7.67 -27.29
CA ARG A 45 17.86 7.82 -27.89
C ARG A 45 18.86 6.82 -27.31
N ASN A 46 18.67 6.44 -26.05
CA ASN A 46 19.49 5.45 -25.35
C ASN A 46 18.82 4.08 -25.30
N LYS A 47 18.35 3.57 -26.45
CA LYS A 47 17.63 2.27 -26.52
C LYS A 47 18.38 1.11 -25.89
N HIS A 48 19.71 1.17 -25.84
CA HIS A 48 20.53 0.16 -25.18
C HIS A 48 20.16 0.00 -23.69
N LEU A 49 19.84 1.08 -22.97
CA LEU A 49 19.42 1.04 -21.56
C LEU A 49 18.10 0.29 -21.39
N LEU A 50 17.13 0.52 -22.29
CA LEU A 50 15.85 -0.19 -22.28
C LEU A 50 16.03 -1.66 -22.68
N ASN A 51 16.81 -1.94 -23.72
CA ASN A 51 17.11 -3.29 -24.16
C ASN A 51 17.87 -4.09 -23.10
N GLU A 52 18.76 -3.46 -22.35
CA GLU A 52 19.47 -4.05 -21.23
C GLU A 52 18.52 -4.31 -20.06
N ALA A 53 17.66 -3.35 -19.71
CA ALA A 53 16.66 -3.52 -18.66
C ALA A 53 15.73 -4.72 -18.90
N ILE A 54 15.29 -4.93 -20.16
CA ILE A 54 14.40 -6.05 -20.53
C ILE A 54 15.05 -7.42 -20.26
N LYS A 55 16.39 -7.51 -20.24
CA LYS A 55 17.11 -8.76 -19.96
C LYS A 55 16.95 -9.24 -18.52
N TYR A 56 16.55 -8.38 -17.59
CA TYR A 56 16.40 -8.71 -16.17
C TYR A 56 14.94 -9.08 -15.87
N PRO A 57 14.62 -10.36 -15.57
CA PRO A 57 13.25 -10.77 -15.26
C PRO A 57 12.65 -10.00 -14.08
N PHE A 58 13.49 -9.58 -13.14
CA PHE A 58 13.10 -8.77 -11.99
C PHE A 58 12.48 -7.44 -12.40
N LEU A 59 13.03 -6.75 -13.41
CA LEU A 59 12.46 -5.48 -13.87
C LEU A 59 11.09 -5.68 -14.51
N ASN A 60 10.92 -6.76 -15.29
CA ASN A 60 9.62 -7.12 -15.85
C ASN A 60 8.60 -7.45 -14.75
N GLN A 61 9.02 -8.12 -13.67
CA GLN A 61 8.18 -8.38 -12.51
C GLN A 61 7.71 -7.06 -11.87
N VAL A 62 8.63 -6.12 -11.60
CA VAL A 62 8.31 -4.83 -10.99
C VAL A 62 7.31 -4.03 -11.84
N ILE A 63 7.55 -3.92 -13.15
CA ILE A 63 6.60 -3.22 -14.04
C ILE A 63 5.25 -3.93 -14.09
N HIS A 64 5.22 -5.26 -14.03
CA HIS A 64 3.97 -6.03 -14.01
C HIS A 64 3.14 -5.78 -12.75
N LEU A 65 3.75 -5.38 -11.63
CA LEU A 65 3.02 -5.03 -10.41
C LEU A 65 2.02 -3.89 -10.63
N SER A 66 2.26 -2.97 -11.58
CA SER A 66 1.29 -1.92 -11.94
C SER A 66 -0.09 -2.49 -12.30
N LYS A 67 -0.14 -3.69 -12.90
CA LYS A 67 -1.39 -4.35 -13.29
C LYS A 67 -2.22 -4.79 -12.08
N ASN A 68 -1.60 -4.98 -10.93
CA ASN A 68 -2.29 -5.34 -9.70
C ASN A 68 -3.04 -4.13 -9.10
N PHE A 69 -2.63 -2.89 -9.43
CA PHE A 69 -3.22 -1.66 -8.90
C PHE A 69 -4.27 -1.04 -9.83
N ARG A 70 -5.26 -1.84 -10.23
CA ARG A 70 -6.35 -1.34 -11.11
C ARG A 70 -7.34 -0.43 -10.38
N PRO A 71 -8.12 0.38 -11.10
CA PRO A 71 -9.32 1.03 -10.57
C PRO A 71 -10.32 -0.01 -10.02
N LEU A 72 -11.03 0.37 -8.96
CA LEU A 72 -12.18 -0.38 -8.48
C LEU A 72 -13.32 -0.22 -9.48
N THR A 73 -14.14 -1.26 -9.64
CA THR A 73 -15.42 -1.10 -10.33
C THR A 73 -16.43 -0.45 -9.37
N ASP A 74 -17.47 0.20 -9.90
CA ASP A 74 -18.53 0.80 -9.08
C ASP A 74 -19.11 -0.19 -8.05
N ASP A 75 -19.35 -1.44 -8.45
CA ASP A 75 -19.82 -2.48 -7.51
C ASP A 75 -18.84 -2.80 -6.37
N GLU A 76 -17.53 -2.70 -6.62
CA GLU A 76 -16.51 -2.97 -5.62
C GLU A 76 -16.38 -1.79 -4.66
N GLN A 77 -16.45 -0.58 -5.21
CA GLN A 77 -16.45 0.66 -4.44
C GLN A 77 -17.68 0.73 -3.54
N ASN A 78 -18.88 0.52 -4.08
CA ASN A 78 -20.13 0.53 -3.30
C ASN A 78 -20.12 -0.54 -2.21
N ALA A 79 -19.70 -1.77 -2.53
CA ALA A 79 -19.62 -2.83 -1.53
C ALA A 79 -18.63 -2.52 -0.39
N ALA A 80 -17.51 -1.87 -0.70
CA ALA A 80 -16.53 -1.44 0.30
C ALA A 80 -17.09 -0.30 1.17
N ILE A 81 -17.73 0.71 0.57
CA ILE A 81 -18.40 1.81 1.28
C ILE A 81 -19.48 1.26 2.22
N ASP A 82 -20.38 0.42 1.71
CA ASP A 82 -21.46 -0.19 2.50
C ASP A 82 -20.91 -0.99 3.70
N THR A 83 -19.77 -1.67 3.49
CA THR A 83 -19.10 -2.42 4.56
C THR A 83 -18.60 -1.51 5.66
N VAL A 84 -17.99 -0.37 5.32
CA VAL A 84 -17.51 0.60 6.31
C VAL A 84 -18.67 1.34 6.98
N LEU A 85 -19.69 1.74 6.23
CA LEU A 85 -20.88 2.42 6.78
C LEU A 85 -21.68 1.52 7.73
N SER A 86 -21.59 0.20 7.57
CA SER A 86 -22.21 -0.78 8.48
C SER A 86 -21.38 -1.03 9.76
N SER A 87 -20.25 -0.34 9.93
CA SER A 87 -19.36 -0.44 11.09
C SER A 87 -19.43 0.80 11.97
N GLU A 88 -18.82 0.73 13.16
CA GLU A 88 -18.72 1.87 14.09
C GLU A 88 -17.58 2.84 13.75
N VAL A 89 -16.89 2.68 12.62
CA VAL A 89 -15.72 3.50 12.27
C VAL A 89 -16.05 4.99 12.28
N TYR A 90 -17.14 5.39 11.62
CA TYR A 90 -17.52 6.81 11.54
C TYR A 90 -18.02 7.37 12.87
N ASP A 91 -18.66 6.55 13.71
CA ASP A 91 -19.05 6.95 15.06
C ASP A 91 -17.81 7.26 15.90
N ARG A 92 -16.77 6.40 15.84
CA ARG A 92 -15.49 6.64 16.52
C ARG A 92 -14.76 7.87 15.98
N VAL A 93 -14.78 8.10 14.67
CA VAL A 93 -14.20 9.32 14.07
C VAL A 93 -14.91 10.56 14.60
N LYS A 94 -16.24 10.54 14.68
CA LYS A 94 -17.03 11.64 15.23
C LYS A 94 -16.73 11.88 16.71
N ASP A 95 -16.57 10.81 17.50
CA ASP A 95 -16.19 10.93 18.91
C ASP A 95 -14.81 11.57 19.08
N GLU A 96 -13.84 11.26 18.22
CA GLU A 96 -12.53 11.92 18.20
C GLU A 96 -12.63 13.40 17.78
N GLU A 97 -13.45 13.72 16.77
CA GLU A 97 -13.71 15.10 16.33
C GLU A 97 -14.27 15.95 17.48
N MET A 98 -15.16 15.38 18.31
CA MET A 98 -15.75 16.04 19.46
C MET A 98 -14.76 16.40 20.57
N LYS A 99 -13.58 15.79 20.61
CA LYS A 99 -12.52 16.12 21.59
C LYS A 99 -11.84 17.46 21.31
N GLN A 100 -12.08 18.06 20.13
CA GLN A 100 -11.55 19.38 19.74
C GLN A 100 -10.02 19.50 19.87
N ASP A 101 -9.29 18.43 19.51
CA ASP A 101 -7.83 18.47 19.43
C ASP A 101 -7.39 19.48 18.35
N PRO A 102 -6.56 20.50 18.66
CA PRO A 102 -6.03 21.43 17.67
C PRO A 102 -5.26 20.77 16.51
N ASN A 103 -4.72 19.57 16.72
CA ASN A 103 -4.00 18.80 15.71
C ASN A 103 -4.89 17.79 14.96
N TYR A 104 -6.20 17.80 15.21
CA TYR A 104 -7.15 16.90 14.56
C TYR A 104 -7.08 17.01 13.03
N GLU A 105 -6.92 15.87 12.38
CA GLU A 105 -7.05 15.73 10.94
C GLU A 105 -8.00 14.59 10.63
N TYR A 106 -9.10 14.91 9.96
CA TYR A 106 -10.18 13.96 9.71
C TYR A 106 -9.68 12.68 9.00
N VAL A 107 -8.87 12.83 7.94
CA VAL A 107 -8.39 11.70 7.14
C VAL A 107 -7.43 10.82 7.94
N GLU A 108 -6.49 11.41 8.67
CA GLU A 108 -5.60 10.68 9.58
C GLU A 108 -6.39 9.86 10.61
N VAL A 109 -7.36 10.49 11.28
CA VAL A 109 -8.18 9.83 12.30
C VAL A 109 -9.01 8.71 11.67
N LEU A 110 -9.64 8.95 10.52
CA LEU A 110 -10.37 7.94 9.77
C LEU A 110 -9.47 6.75 9.41
N VAL A 111 -8.27 6.98 8.89
CA VAL A 111 -7.31 5.91 8.55
C VAL A 111 -6.91 5.10 9.79
N LYS A 112 -6.64 5.76 10.93
CA LYS A 112 -6.33 5.07 12.19
C LYS A 112 -7.49 4.22 12.70
N GLN A 113 -8.73 4.73 12.64
CA GLN A 113 -9.91 3.96 13.02
C GLN A 113 -10.18 2.79 12.06
N LEU A 114 -9.95 2.99 10.76
CA LEU A 114 -10.03 1.92 9.76
C LEU A 114 -9.00 0.81 10.00
N LEU A 115 -7.73 1.15 10.28
CA LEU A 115 -6.71 0.16 10.61
C LEU A 115 -7.13 -0.69 11.82
N ARG A 116 -7.59 -0.03 12.88
CA ARG A 116 -8.05 -0.68 14.11
C ARG A 116 -9.23 -1.62 13.84
N TRP A 117 -10.30 -1.10 13.26
CA TRP A 117 -11.49 -1.88 12.94
C TRP A 117 -11.17 -3.05 12.00
N PHE A 118 -10.33 -2.82 10.98
CA PHE A 118 -9.96 -3.87 10.03
C PHE A 118 -9.28 -5.05 10.73
N LYS A 119 -8.37 -4.75 11.66
CA LYS A 119 -7.58 -5.74 12.39
C LYS A 119 -8.33 -6.44 13.53
N GLU A 120 -9.10 -5.68 14.29
CA GLU A 120 -9.71 -6.13 15.55
C GLU A 120 -11.08 -6.75 15.35
N GLU A 121 -11.81 -6.33 14.31
CA GLU A 121 -13.25 -6.61 14.19
C GLU A 121 -13.64 -7.20 12.84
N PHE A 122 -13.02 -6.74 11.75
CA PHE A 122 -13.48 -7.08 10.41
C PHE A 122 -12.80 -8.31 9.83
N PHE A 123 -11.47 -8.34 9.78
CA PHE A 123 -10.70 -9.30 8.99
C PHE A 123 -9.91 -10.28 9.89
N THR A 124 -9.83 -11.55 9.47
CA THR A 124 -9.24 -12.62 10.27
C THR A 124 -7.98 -13.20 9.60
N TRP A 125 -6.91 -13.35 10.39
CA TRP A 125 -5.67 -13.96 9.90
C TRP A 125 -5.83 -15.48 9.80
N VAL A 126 -5.38 -16.07 8.69
CA VAL A 126 -5.44 -17.52 8.47
C VAL A 126 -4.04 -18.06 8.20
N ASN A 127 -3.51 -18.84 9.14
CA ASN A 127 -2.32 -19.64 8.90
C ASN A 127 -2.69 -20.96 8.20
N LYS A 128 -3.35 -21.88 8.91
CA LYS A 128 -4.10 -22.98 8.31
C LYS A 128 -5.55 -22.81 8.75
N LEU A 129 -6.49 -23.04 7.84
CA LEU A 129 -7.90 -22.88 8.15
C LEU A 129 -8.32 -23.91 9.22
N ASP A 130 -9.09 -23.48 10.22
CA ASP A 130 -9.67 -24.41 11.21
C ASP A 130 -10.57 -25.44 10.51
N CYS A 131 -10.66 -26.65 11.07
CA CYS A 131 -11.45 -27.70 10.44
C CYS A 131 -12.96 -27.35 10.46
N PRO A 132 -13.62 -27.19 9.30
CA PRO A 132 -15.02 -26.80 9.25
C PRO A 132 -15.97 -27.92 9.70
N ASN A 133 -15.51 -29.18 9.71
CA ASN A 133 -16.34 -30.33 10.06
C ASN A 133 -16.39 -30.60 11.57
N CYS A 134 -15.27 -30.46 12.29
CA CYS A 134 -15.19 -30.77 13.72
C CYS A 134 -14.73 -29.60 14.60
N GLY A 135 -14.46 -28.43 14.02
CA GLY A 135 -13.99 -27.25 14.74
C GLY A 135 -12.56 -27.35 15.27
N ASN A 136 -11.75 -28.33 14.83
CA ASN A 136 -10.37 -28.46 15.28
C ASN A 136 -9.54 -27.23 14.91
N LYS A 137 -8.99 -26.56 15.93
CA LYS A 137 -8.14 -25.37 15.80
C LYS A 137 -6.65 -25.67 16.01
N GLU A 138 -6.30 -26.90 16.42
CA GLU A 138 -4.92 -27.30 16.67
C GLU A 138 -4.14 -27.38 15.35
N GLN A 139 -3.34 -26.34 15.05
CA GLN A 139 -2.65 -26.16 13.77
C GLN A 139 -1.64 -27.29 13.44
N GLU A 140 -1.12 -27.98 14.46
CA GLU A 140 -0.24 -29.14 14.32
C GLU A 140 -1.01 -30.38 13.82
N GLN A 141 -2.30 -30.45 14.14
CA GLN A 141 -3.20 -31.51 13.69
C GLN A 141 -3.92 -31.17 12.38
N ILE A 142 -3.44 -30.13 11.68
CA ILE A 142 -3.90 -29.75 10.35
C ILE A 142 -2.74 -29.94 9.38
N ARG A 143 -2.85 -30.98 8.54
CA ARG A 143 -1.84 -31.33 7.54
C ARG A 143 -2.09 -30.59 6.24
N HIS A 144 -1.07 -29.92 5.71
CA HIS A 144 -1.13 -29.33 4.37
C HIS A 144 -1.02 -30.42 3.30
N LEU A 145 -1.84 -30.32 2.26
CA LEU A 145 -1.83 -31.20 1.09
C LEU A 145 -1.38 -30.42 -0.15
N PRO A 146 -0.99 -31.09 -1.25
CA PRO A 146 -0.70 -30.41 -2.51
C PRO A 146 -1.88 -29.52 -2.94
N GLY A 147 -1.58 -28.25 -3.22
CA GLY A 147 -2.57 -27.30 -3.69
C GLY A 147 -3.08 -27.65 -5.08
N LEU A 148 -4.27 -27.13 -5.42
CA LEU A 148 -4.89 -27.29 -6.73
C LEU A 148 -4.93 -25.96 -7.48
N ARG A 149 -5.04 -26.05 -8.80
CA ARG A 149 -5.48 -24.91 -9.62
C ARG A 149 -6.97 -24.68 -9.41
N PRO A 150 -7.47 -23.44 -9.58
CA PRO A 150 -8.90 -23.14 -9.64
C PRO A 150 -9.65 -24.11 -10.58
N TYR A 151 -10.81 -24.58 -10.13
CA TYR A 151 -11.59 -25.59 -10.86
C TYR A 151 -13.10 -25.48 -10.63
N LYS A 152 -13.54 -24.86 -9.53
CA LYS A 152 -14.94 -24.52 -9.26
C LYS A 152 -15.28 -23.13 -9.77
N TYR A 153 -16.55 -22.90 -10.08
CA TYR A 153 -17.06 -21.58 -10.49
C TYR A 153 -16.69 -20.48 -9.48
N GLU A 154 -16.87 -20.73 -8.18
CA GLU A 154 -16.51 -19.80 -7.10
C GLU A 154 -15.02 -19.45 -7.07
N HIS A 155 -14.13 -20.38 -7.44
CA HIS A 155 -12.69 -20.13 -7.53
C HIS A 155 -12.39 -19.11 -8.63
N PHE A 156 -13.04 -19.24 -9.78
CA PHE A 156 -12.87 -18.31 -10.89
C PHE A 156 -13.51 -16.95 -10.61
N GLN A 157 -14.73 -16.92 -10.04
CA GLN A 157 -15.38 -15.68 -9.60
C GLN A 157 -14.52 -14.91 -8.60
N GLY A 158 -13.99 -15.60 -7.59
CA GLY A 158 -13.13 -15.00 -6.58
C GLY A 158 -11.71 -14.67 -7.06
N LYS A 159 -11.40 -14.90 -8.35
CA LYS A 159 -10.07 -14.74 -8.95
C LYS A 159 -8.99 -15.44 -8.12
N ALA A 160 -9.28 -16.66 -7.67
CA ALA A 160 -8.34 -17.44 -6.89
C ALA A 160 -7.11 -17.79 -7.74
N THR A 161 -5.90 -17.65 -7.19
CA THR A 161 -4.66 -18.05 -7.90
C THR A 161 -4.28 -19.49 -7.59
N ILE A 162 -4.52 -19.92 -6.35
CA ILE A 162 -4.24 -21.27 -5.86
C ILE A 162 -5.30 -21.69 -4.84
N ILE A 163 -5.60 -22.98 -4.81
CA ILE A 163 -6.48 -23.59 -3.81
C ILE A 163 -5.61 -24.40 -2.86
N GLU A 164 -5.35 -23.86 -1.67
CA GLU A 164 -4.66 -24.59 -0.62
C GLU A 164 -5.57 -25.69 -0.08
N ARG A 165 -4.98 -26.82 0.30
CA ARG A 165 -5.74 -27.98 0.79
C ARG A 165 -5.20 -28.43 2.13
N TYR A 166 -6.12 -28.78 3.01
CA TYR A 166 -5.83 -29.17 4.37
C TYR A 166 -6.58 -30.44 4.73
N GLN A 167 -5.96 -31.28 5.56
CA GLN A 167 -6.61 -32.43 6.17
C GLN A 167 -6.56 -32.30 7.69
N CYS A 168 -7.71 -32.44 8.34
CA CYS A 168 -7.78 -32.54 9.79
C CYS A 168 -7.38 -33.95 10.23
N LEU A 169 -6.42 -34.07 11.15
CA LEU A 169 -6.00 -35.38 11.66
C LEU A 169 -6.95 -35.94 12.73
N LYS A 170 -7.86 -35.13 13.30
CA LYS A 170 -8.90 -35.61 14.24
C LYS A 170 -10.06 -36.32 13.54
N CYS A 171 -10.64 -35.69 12.52
CA CYS A 171 -11.83 -36.21 11.83
C CYS A 171 -11.57 -36.68 10.39
N LEU A 172 -10.32 -36.61 9.94
CA LEU A 172 -9.84 -37.03 8.60
C LEU A 172 -10.45 -36.27 7.42
N SER A 173 -11.36 -35.32 7.65
CA SER A 173 -11.96 -34.48 6.62
C SER A 173 -10.91 -33.61 5.93
N THR A 174 -11.02 -33.52 4.61
CA THR A 174 -10.23 -32.62 3.76
C THR A 174 -11.06 -31.41 3.38
N TYR A 175 -10.45 -30.23 3.39
CA TYR A 175 -11.10 -28.97 3.05
C TYR A 175 -10.13 -28.03 2.34
N GLU A 176 -10.69 -27.00 1.73
CA GLU A 176 -9.99 -26.11 0.80
C GLU A 176 -9.95 -24.68 1.34
N PHE A 177 -8.88 -23.97 1.02
CA PHE A 177 -8.72 -22.55 1.28
C PHE A 177 -8.28 -21.86 -0.02
N PRO A 178 -9.23 -21.38 -0.82
CA PRO A 178 -8.93 -20.60 -2.02
C PRO A 178 -8.28 -19.26 -1.67
N ARG A 179 -7.15 -18.93 -2.33
CA ARG A 179 -6.45 -17.65 -2.18
C ARG A 179 -7.02 -16.63 -3.15
N TYR A 180 -8.07 -15.92 -2.71
CA TYR A 180 -8.87 -15.01 -3.53
C TYR A 180 -8.22 -13.64 -3.74
N ASN A 181 -8.47 -13.03 -4.92
CA ASN A 181 -8.03 -11.67 -5.25
C ASN A 181 -9.20 -10.73 -5.59
N ASP A 182 -10.41 -11.27 -5.73
CA ASP A 182 -11.63 -10.48 -5.97
C ASP A 182 -12.07 -9.73 -4.71
N ILE A 183 -12.25 -8.41 -4.81
CA ILE A 183 -12.53 -7.54 -3.67
C ILE A 183 -13.85 -7.88 -2.99
N ARG A 184 -14.93 -8.10 -3.77
CA ARG A 184 -16.24 -8.46 -3.22
C ARG A 184 -16.20 -9.79 -2.49
N THR A 185 -15.39 -10.72 -2.97
CA THR A 185 -15.17 -11.99 -2.30
C THR A 185 -14.44 -11.79 -0.98
N LEU A 186 -13.38 -10.98 -0.95
CA LEU A 186 -12.63 -10.68 0.27
C LEU A 186 -13.48 -9.94 1.32
N LEU A 187 -14.32 -8.99 0.92
CA LEU A 187 -15.26 -8.29 1.81
C LEU A 187 -16.29 -9.25 2.47
N LYS A 188 -16.61 -10.36 1.79
CA LYS A 188 -17.50 -11.41 2.29
C LYS A 188 -16.79 -12.45 3.14
N THR A 189 -15.64 -12.96 2.69
CA THR A 189 -14.91 -14.02 3.38
C THR A 189 -14.15 -13.52 4.60
N ARG A 190 -13.73 -12.26 4.57
CA ARG A 190 -13.10 -11.53 5.68
C ARG A 190 -11.91 -12.25 6.31
N LYS A 191 -11.14 -12.99 5.51
CA LYS A 191 -10.03 -13.79 6.02
C LYS A 191 -8.96 -14.04 4.98
N GLY A 192 -7.71 -14.16 5.43
CA GLY A 192 -6.57 -14.38 4.55
C GLY A 192 -5.22 -14.15 5.22
N ARG A 193 -4.19 -13.97 4.38
CA ARG A 193 -2.83 -13.57 4.79
C ARG A 193 -2.52 -12.17 4.26
N CYS A 194 -1.29 -11.69 4.43
CA CYS A 194 -0.90 -10.31 4.10
C CYS A 194 -1.36 -9.85 2.71
N GLY A 195 -1.32 -10.72 1.69
CA GLY A 195 -1.85 -10.42 0.36
C GLY A 195 -3.34 -10.07 0.35
N GLU A 196 -4.20 -10.93 0.92
CA GLU A 196 -5.65 -10.68 1.01
C GLU A 196 -5.98 -9.50 1.92
N TRP A 197 -5.29 -9.39 3.06
CA TRP A 197 -5.44 -8.29 4.01
C TRP A 197 -5.18 -6.95 3.34
N ASN A 198 -4.01 -6.83 2.69
CA ASN A 198 -3.60 -5.59 2.03
C ASN A 198 -4.49 -5.25 0.83
N ASN A 199 -4.85 -6.24 0.01
CA ASN A 199 -5.71 -6.03 -1.16
C ASN A 199 -7.11 -5.53 -0.76
N CYS A 200 -7.72 -6.12 0.27
CA CYS A 200 -9.01 -5.69 0.77
C CYS A 200 -8.94 -4.31 1.43
N PHE A 201 -7.91 -4.05 2.23
CA PHE A 201 -7.74 -2.76 2.91
C PHE A 201 -7.48 -1.60 1.93
N ILE A 202 -6.64 -1.81 0.90
CA ILE A 202 -6.45 -0.84 -0.18
C ILE A 202 -7.77 -0.53 -0.88
N ALA A 203 -8.60 -1.54 -1.15
CA ALA A 203 -9.91 -1.31 -1.78
C ALA A 203 -10.82 -0.45 -0.89
N ILE A 204 -10.79 -0.65 0.42
CA ILE A 204 -11.52 0.18 1.38
C ILE A 204 -11.04 1.64 1.33
N LEU A 205 -9.73 1.88 1.47
CA LEU A 205 -9.18 3.24 1.40
C LEU A 205 -9.53 3.95 0.08
N LYS A 206 -9.35 3.26 -1.05
CA LYS A 206 -9.68 3.80 -2.39
C LYS A 206 -11.17 4.08 -2.55
N SER A 207 -12.05 3.27 -1.94
CA SER A 207 -13.50 3.48 -2.04
C SER A 207 -13.95 4.78 -1.36
N LEU A 208 -13.17 5.25 -0.38
CA LEU A 208 -13.36 6.48 0.38
C LEU A 208 -12.57 7.67 -0.21
N ASP A 209 -12.08 7.56 -1.45
CA ASP A 209 -11.27 8.58 -2.15
C ASP A 209 -9.97 8.96 -1.41
N ILE A 210 -9.39 8.03 -0.65
CA ILE A 210 -8.09 8.21 0.00
C ILE A 210 -6.99 7.79 -0.99
N ASP A 211 -6.12 8.74 -1.35
CA ASP A 211 -4.96 8.50 -2.20
C ASP A 211 -4.07 7.41 -1.57
N THR A 212 -4.04 6.24 -2.21
CA THR A 212 -3.43 5.02 -1.69
C THR A 212 -2.49 4.43 -2.71
N ARG A 213 -1.41 3.78 -2.25
CA ARG A 213 -0.54 2.96 -3.09
C ARG A 213 -0.20 1.63 -2.43
N PHE A 214 -0.01 0.62 -3.27
CA PHE A 214 0.40 -0.72 -2.86
C PHE A 214 1.90 -0.76 -2.66
N ILE A 215 2.37 -1.31 -1.54
CA ILE A 215 3.80 -1.51 -1.30
C ILE A 215 4.13 -2.99 -1.42
N TRP A 216 5.16 -3.28 -2.21
CA TRP A 216 5.69 -4.61 -2.43
C TRP A 216 7.13 -4.68 -1.96
N ASN A 217 7.42 -5.56 -1.00
CA ASN A 217 8.77 -5.94 -0.65
C ASN A 217 9.15 -7.27 -1.31
N ALA A 218 10.37 -7.31 -1.84
CA ALA A 218 10.90 -8.46 -2.57
C ALA A 218 11.04 -9.74 -1.72
N GLU A 219 11.06 -9.61 -0.40
CA GLU A 219 11.19 -10.71 0.56
C GLU A 219 9.84 -11.13 1.14
N ASP A 220 8.80 -11.22 0.29
CA ASP A 220 7.50 -11.82 0.57
C ASP A 220 6.70 -11.12 1.69
N HIS A 221 6.57 -9.79 1.59
CA HIS A 221 5.59 -9.04 2.37
C HIS A 221 5.02 -7.88 1.57
N VAL A 222 3.79 -7.49 1.90
CA VAL A 222 3.06 -6.43 1.22
C VAL A 222 2.25 -5.63 2.23
N TRP A 223 2.13 -4.33 1.99
CA TRP A 223 1.36 -3.39 2.81
C TRP A 223 0.96 -2.20 1.93
N CYS A 224 0.50 -1.10 2.51
CA CYS A 224 0.10 0.07 1.74
C CYS A 224 0.62 1.38 2.32
N GLU A 225 0.47 2.45 1.56
CA GLU A 225 0.65 3.81 2.04
C GLU A 225 -0.52 4.65 1.61
N TYR A 226 -0.83 5.68 2.40
CA TYR A 226 -1.75 6.74 1.99
C TYR A 226 -1.03 8.09 1.93
N TYR A 227 -1.50 8.99 1.08
CA TYR A 227 -0.94 10.32 0.98
C TYR A 227 -1.63 11.25 1.99
N ASN A 228 -0.85 11.79 2.94
CA ASN A 228 -1.32 12.82 3.84
C ASN A 228 -1.10 14.18 3.18
N GLU A 229 -2.18 14.85 2.79
CA GLU A 229 -2.14 16.15 2.10
C GLU A 229 -1.60 17.27 2.99
N ARG A 230 -1.89 17.23 4.30
CA ARG A 230 -1.41 18.22 5.28
C ARG A 230 0.10 18.14 5.47
N GLU A 231 0.64 16.93 5.54
CA GLU A 231 2.08 16.69 5.69
C GLU A 231 2.84 16.65 4.35
N GLY A 232 2.12 16.57 3.22
CA GLY A 232 2.71 16.50 1.88
C GLY A 232 3.58 15.26 1.66
N ARG A 233 3.25 14.13 2.31
CA ARG A 233 4.03 12.89 2.21
C ARG A 233 3.17 11.64 2.29
N TRP A 234 3.75 10.53 1.83
CA TRP A 234 3.17 9.20 1.97
C TRP A 234 3.43 8.62 3.36
N ILE A 235 2.38 8.21 4.05
CA ILE A 235 2.39 7.59 5.38
C ILE A 235 2.33 6.08 5.25
N HIS A 236 3.18 5.37 6.00
CA HIS A 236 3.17 3.91 6.07
C HIS A 236 1.90 3.38 6.75
N LEU A 237 1.28 2.35 6.18
CA LEU A 237 0.15 1.63 6.78
C LEU A 237 0.35 0.11 6.63
N ASP A 238 0.18 -0.64 7.72
CA ASP A 238 0.07 -2.10 7.68
C ASP A 238 -1.19 -2.55 8.42
N SER A 239 -2.19 -3.01 7.65
CA SER A 239 -3.47 -3.48 8.20
C SER A 239 -3.35 -4.79 8.97
N CYS A 240 -2.32 -5.61 8.70
CA CYS A 240 -2.08 -6.85 9.44
C CYS A 240 -1.62 -6.60 10.87
N GLU A 241 -1.03 -5.42 11.11
CA GLU A 241 -0.36 -5.07 12.36
C GLU A 241 -1.01 -3.87 13.06
N ASN A 242 -2.09 -3.32 12.49
CA ASN A 242 -2.69 -2.05 12.94
C ASN A 242 -1.63 -0.94 13.10
N SER A 243 -0.70 -0.85 12.14
CA SER A 243 0.45 0.04 12.21
C SER A 243 0.24 1.27 11.35
N TYR A 244 0.43 2.45 11.96
CA TYR A 244 0.38 3.75 11.31
C TYR A 244 1.76 4.43 11.43
N ASP A 245 2.33 4.85 10.30
CA ASP A 245 3.59 5.58 10.16
C ASP A 245 4.85 4.96 10.82
N GLN A 246 4.91 3.62 10.88
CA GLN A 246 6.07 2.89 11.40
C GLN A 246 6.86 2.15 10.30
N PRO A 247 7.55 2.84 9.37
CA PRO A 247 8.22 2.17 8.26
C PRO A 247 9.37 1.23 8.69
N TYR A 248 9.95 1.42 9.88
CA TYR A 248 10.98 0.54 10.42
C TYR A 248 10.45 -0.70 11.15
N LEU A 249 9.12 -0.88 11.19
CA LEU A 249 8.47 -2.05 11.78
C LEU A 249 9.09 -3.37 11.30
N TYR A 250 9.37 -3.47 10.01
CA TYR A 250 9.88 -4.70 9.42
C TYR A 250 11.37 -4.88 9.70
N ASN A 251 12.19 -3.91 9.28
CA ASN A 251 13.63 -4.05 9.26
C ASN A 251 14.27 -4.00 10.65
N GLU A 252 13.76 -3.13 11.53
CA GLU A 252 14.17 -3.09 12.93
C GLU A 252 13.25 -3.94 13.81
N GLY A 253 11.94 -3.68 13.77
CA GLY A 253 10.97 -4.28 14.68
C GLY A 253 10.92 -5.80 14.57
N TRP A 254 10.88 -6.34 13.34
CA TRP A 254 10.93 -7.78 13.11
C TRP A 254 12.36 -8.28 12.87
N GLY A 255 13.36 -7.42 12.71
CA GLY A 255 14.68 -7.85 12.26
C GLY A 255 14.68 -8.41 10.83
N LYS A 256 13.66 -8.06 10.02
CA LYS A 256 13.50 -8.59 8.67
C LYS A 256 14.63 -8.12 7.76
N LYS A 257 15.29 -9.08 7.12
CA LYS A 257 16.29 -8.80 6.09
C LYS A 257 15.61 -8.44 4.76
N MET A 258 15.92 -7.29 4.19
CA MET A 258 15.19 -6.71 3.04
C MET A 258 16.16 -6.12 1.99
N SER A 259 15.78 -6.16 0.70
CA SER A 259 16.59 -5.59 -0.40
C SER A 259 15.87 -4.50 -1.19
N TYR A 260 14.71 -4.83 -1.77
CA TYR A 260 13.94 -3.94 -2.64
C TYR A 260 12.52 -3.78 -2.08
N THR A 261 12.07 -2.54 -2.01
CA THR A 261 10.69 -2.18 -1.69
C THR A 261 10.21 -1.15 -2.70
N PHE A 262 9.12 -1.47 -3.40
CA PHE A 262 8.52 -0.60 -4.40
C PHE A 262 7.14 -0.15 -3.95
N ALA A 263 6.86 1.13 -4.15
CA ALA A 263 5.52 1.66 -4.06
C ALA A 263 4.90 1.74 -5.45
N ILE A 264 3.71 1.17 -5.59
CA ILE A 264 2.96 1.04 -6.83
C ILE A 264 1.66 1.82 -6.70
N GLY A 265 1.63 3.00 -7.32
CA GLY A 265 0.44 3.82 -7.46
C GLY A 265 -0.25 3.61 -8.80
N PRO A 266 -1.36 4.33 -9.06
CA PRO A 266 -2.10 4.21 -10.33
C PRO A 266 -1.30 4.74 -11.53
N ASN A 267 -0.44 5.74 -11.32
CA ASN A 267 0.22 6.46 -12.42
C ASN A 267 1.75 6.36 -12.38
N TYR A 268 2.34 5.84 -11.31
CA TYR A 268 3.79 5.68 -11.21
C TYR A 268 4.19 4.58 -10.21
N ILE A 269 5.39 4.05 -10.41
CA ILE A 269 6.08 3.14 -9.50
C ILE A 269 7.36 3.83 -9.02
N ILE A 270 7.65 3.79 -7.72
CA ILE A 270 8.86 4.36 -7.16
C ILE A 270 9.54 3.36 -6.21
N ASP A 271 10.87 3.36 -6.24
CA ASP A 271 11.69 2.65 -5.26
C ASP A 271 11.65 3.42 -3.94
N VAL A 272 11.12 2.79 -2.89
CA VAL A 272 11.01 3.33 -1.53
C VAL A 272 11.86 2.53 -0.56
N SER A 273 12.84 1.76 -1.03
CA SER A 273 13.66 0.89 -0.18
C SER A 273 14.30 1.65 0.98
N ASP A 274 14.85 2.84 0.72
CA ASP A 274 15.50 3.68 1.74
C ASP A 274 14.53 4.15 2.85
N LYS A 275 13.22 4.20 2.58
CA LYS A 275 12.22 4.51 3.61
C LYS A 275 12.07 3.38 4.62
N TYR A 276 12.24 2.12 4.18
CA TYR A 276 11.97 0.92 4.98
C TYR A 276 13.23 0.20 5.46
N LEU A 277 14.40 0.54 4.90
CA LEU A 277 15.70 0.05 5.32
C LEU A 277 16.29 1.01 6.36
N SER A 278 16.36 0.57 7.61
CA SER A 278 16.82 1.44 8.68
C SER A 278 18.34 1.59 8.66
N PRO A 279 18.87 2.82 8.78
CA PRO A 279 20.30 3.03 8.97
C PRO A 279 20.85 2.39 10.26
N ASN A 280 20.00 2.06 11.24
CA ASN A 280 20.42 1.45 12.50
C ASN A 280 20.60 -0.07 12.42
N ARG A 281 20.12 -0.71 11.34
CA ARG A 281 20.18 -2.17 11.13
C ARG A 281 20.79 -2.53 9.77
N PRO A 282 21.99 -2.03 9.44
CA PRO A 282 22.63 -2.31 8.15
C PRO A 282 22.88 -3.81 7.92
N GLU A 283 22.99 -4.62 8.97
CA GLU A 283 23.09 -6.08 8.90
C GLU A 283 21.85 -6.76 8.30
N ASN A 284 20.70 -6.07 8.32
CA ASN A 284 19.46 -6.52 7.72
C ASN A 284 19.27 -6.03 6.28
N HIS A 285 20.24 -5.31 5.71
CA HIS A 285 20.17 -4.87 4.32
C HIS A 285 20.72 -5.96 3.40
N LEU A 286 19.84 -6.60 2.64
CA LEU A 286 20.23 -7.61 1.67
C LEU A 286 20.86 -6.97 0.43
N PRO A 287 21.80 -7.66 -0.24
CA PRO A 287 22.40 -7.15 -1.47
C PRO A 287 21.37 -6.87 -2.56
N ARG A 288 21.51 -5.70 -3.19
CA ARG A 288 20.69 -5.29 -4.33
C ARG A 288 21.34 -5.71 -5.64
N ASN A 289 21.25 -7.00 -5.96
CA ASN A 289 21.94 -7.63 -7.09
C ASN A 289 21.00 -8.25 -8.14
N LYS A 290 19.69 -7.92 -8.11
CA LYS A 290 18.71 -8.46 -9.07
C LYS A 290 18.77 -7.78 -10.45
N CYS A 291 19.27 -6.54 -10.50
CA CYS A 291 19.55 -5.78 -11.72
C CYS A 291 20.49 -4.60 -11.41
N PRO A 292 21.18 -4.01 -12.41
CA PRO A 292 21.90 -2.75 -12.23
C PRO A 292 20.95 -1.61 -11.83
N GLU A 293 21.36 -0.80 -10.86
CA GLU A 293 20.56 0.35 -10.36
C GLU A 293 20.25 1.37 -11.46
N VAL A 294 21.15 1.54 -12.42
CA VAL A 294 20.94 2.42 -13.59
C VAL A 294 19.80 1.89 -14.47
N SER A 295 19.73 0.58 -14.69
CA SER A 295 18.66 -0.06 -15.46
C SER A 295 17.31 0.04 -14.74
N LEU A 296 17.29 -0.14 -13.41
CA LEU A 296 16.10 0.04 -12.58
C LEU A 296 15.57 1.48 -12.66
N LYS A 297 16.43 2.47 -12.42
CA LYS A 297 16.05 3.89 -12.49
C LYS A 297 15.57 4.28 -13.89
N GLY A 298 16.27 3.79 -14.93
CA GLY A 298 15.90 4.04 -16.32
C GLY A 298 14.53 3.48 -16.70
N ILE A 299 14.23 2.23 -16.32
CA ILE A 299 12.96 1.60 -16.67
C ILE A 299 11.79 2.20 -15.89
N LEU A 300 11.97 2.52 -14.60
CA LEU A 300 10.94 3.20 -13.80
C LEU A 300 10.67 4.60 -14.34
N ALA A 301 11.71 5.38 -14.68
CA ALA A 301 11.55 6.69 -15.29
C ALA A 301 10.80 6.61 -16.63
N HIS A 302 11.11 5.61 -17.47
CA HIS A 302 10.39 5.39 -18.74
C HIS A 302 8.92 5.09 -18.50
N HIS A 303 8.64 4.09 -17.66
CA HIS A 303 7.29 3.61 -17.36
C HIS A 303 6.44 4.72 -16.75
N ASN A 304 6.99 5.44 -15.76
CA ASN A 304 6.28 6.53 -15.09
C ASN A 304 6.01 7.68 -16.07
N ALA A 305 6.96 8.05 -16.93
CA ALA A 305 6.72 9.12 -17.90
C ALA A 305 5.58 8.77 -18.87
N GLN A 306 5.55 7.53 -19.36
CA GLN A 306 4.46 7.04 -20.22
C GLN A 306 3.11 7.01 -19.50
N SER A 307 3.08 6.46 -18.28
CA SER A 307 1.85 6.31 -17.49
C SER A 307 1.27 7.67 -17.06
N ILE A 308 2.12 8.61 -16.64
CA ILE A 308 1.71 9.97 -16.29
C ILE A 308 1.18 10.71 -17.53
N LEU A 309 1.88 10.67 -18.66
CA LEU A 309 1.44 11.37 -19.89
C LEU A 309 0.13 10.82 -20.48
N ALA A 310 -0.23 9.57 -20.15
CA ALA A 310 -1.51 8.99 -20.54
C ALA A 310 -2.71 9.46 -19.68
N SER A 311 -2.47 10.30 -18.68
CA SER A 311 -3.48 10.73 -17.69
C SER A 311 -4.07 12.11 -18.01
N SER A 312 -5.14 12.48 -17.29
CA SER A 312 -5.74 13.81 -17.40
C SER A 312 -4.78 14.89 -16.90
N LYS A 313 -5.05 16.15 -17.27
CA LYS A 313 -4.25 17.31 -16.85
C LYS A 313 -4.14 17.43 -15.32
N ASP A 314 -5.26 17.26 -14.61
CA ASP A 314 -5.27 17.36 -13.15
C ASP A 314 -4.52 16.18 -12.51
N THR A 315 -4.68 14.97 -13.05
CA THR A 315 -3.91 13.80 -12.59
C THR A 315 -2.42 13.97 -12.84
N ILE A 316 -2.01 14.55 -13.98
CA ILE A 316 -0.60 14.87 -14.25
C ILE A 316 -0.07 15.83 -13.19
N LEU A 317 -0.80 16.91 -12.88
CA LEU A 317 -0.40 17.87 -11.86
C LEU A 317 -0.34 17.25 -10.46
N ARG A 318 -1.34 16.46 -10.05
CA ARG A 318 -1.30 15.79 -8.74
C ARG A 318 -0.14 14.80 -8.65
N THR A 319 -0.07 13.87 -9.60
CA THR A 319 0.92 12.78 -9.61
C THR A 319 2.35 13.31 -9.66
N THR A 320 2.63 14.30 -10.50
CA THR A 320 3.99 14.84 -10.58
C THR A 320 4.38 15.63 -9.32
N SER A 321 3.42 16.25 -8.61
CA SER A 321 3.71 16.87 -7.32
C SER A 321 4.07 15.82 -6.27
N GLN A 322 3.29 14.73 -6.17
CA GLN A 322 3.56 13.61 -5.27
C GLN A 322 4.90 12.92 -5.60
N LEU A 323 5.21 12.68 -6.88
CA LEU A 323 6.48 12.11 -7.30
C LEU A 323 7.67 13.04 -6.99
N ILE A 324 7.52 14.35 -7.17
CA ILE A 324 8.55 15.32 -6.77
C ILE A 324 8.76 15.27 -5.25
N ALA A 325 7.69 15.23 -4.46
CA ALA A 325 7.76 15.11 -3.00
C ALA A 325 8.49 13.82 -2.58
N ASP A 326 8.15 12.65 -3.15
CA ASP A 326 8.87 11.38 -2.91
C ASP A 326 10.37 11.52 -3.24
N LEU A 327 10.71 12.12 -4.39
CA LEU A 327 12.10 12.30 -4.83
C LEU A 327 12.88 13.31 -3.96
N MET A 328 12.19 14.31 -3.39
CA MET A 328 12.78 15.25 -2.45
C MET A 328 13.01 14.59 -1.09
N ASN A 329 12.04 13.84 -0.59
CA ASN A 329 12.11 13.10 0.67
C ASN A 329 13.16 11.98 0.64
N THR A 330 13.45 11.41 -0.54
CA THR A 330 14.53 10.42 -0.71
C THR A 330 15.92 11.06 -0.89
N ARG A 331 16.02 12.27 -1.44
CA ARG A 331 17.31 12.98 -1.65
C ARG A 331 17.73 13.82 -0.44
N GLY A 332 16.78 14.34 0.32
CA GLY A 332 16.99 14.98 1.61
C GLY A 332 17.03 13.91 2.68
N LYS A 333 18.19 13.71 3.30
CA LYS A 333 18.29 12.93 4.53
C LYS A 333 17.31 13.54 5.57
N VAL A 334 16.24 12.81 5.87
CA VAL A 334 15.38 12.91 7.06
C VAL A 334 14.33 14.04 7.03
N HIS A 335 13.04 13.66 7.11
CA HIS A 335 12.18 14.21 8.16
C HIS A 335 12.19 13.16 9.28
N PRO A 336 12.47 13.53 10.54
CA PRO A 336 12.29 12.59 11.64
C PRO A 336 10.82 12.21 11.62
N VAL A 337 10.53 10.92 11.52
CA VAL A 337 9.30 10.35 12.06
C VAL A 337 9.12 11.00 13.43
N HIS A 338 8.06 11.79 13.63
CA HIS A 338 7.82 12.65 14.79
C HIS A 338 8.61 12.24 16.05
N THR A 339 9.85 12.75 16.18
CA THR A 339 10.56 12.85 17.45
C THR A 339 10.40 14.28 17.93
N GLU A 340 9.15 14.73 18.06
CA GLU A 340 8.88 15.80 19.02
C GLU A 340 8.60 15.14 20.35
N THR A 341 9.68 15.01 21.11
CA THR A 341 9.69 14.99 22.56
C THR A 341 8.87 16.17 23.10
N THR A 342 7.57 16.00 23.23
CA THR A 342 6.86 16.50 24.40
C THR A 342 6.87 15.40 25.43
N SER A 343 7.64 15.65 26.48
CA SER A 343 7.78 14.85 27.68
C SER A 343 6.42 14.58 28.32
N THR A 344 5.76 13.50 27.89
CA THR A 344 4.84 12.62 28.63
C THR A 344 4.10 11.75 27.62
N ASN A 345 4.73 10.68 27.14
CA ASN A 345 4.09 9.40 26.88
C ASN A 345 5.19 8.38 26.54
N GLU A 346 5.05 7.20 27.13
CA GLU A 346 5.99 6.08 27.09
C GLU A 346 6.32 5.67 25.65
N GLY A 347 7.57 5.22 25.42
CA GLY A 347 8.12 4.95 24.10
C GLY A 347 7.22 4.07 23.24
N ALA A 348 6.93 4.53 22.01
CA ALA A 348 6.38 3.69 20.97
C ALA A 348 7.47 2.67 20.55
N SER A 349 7.64 1.62 21.36
CA SER A 349 8.44 0.45 21.01
C SER A 349 7.91 -0.08 19.69
N LEU A 350 8.81 -0.32 18.72
CA LEU A 350 8.44 -1.03 17.50
C LEU A 350 7.79 -2.35 17.90
N LEU A 351 6.57 -2.59 17.42
CA LEU A 351 5.79 -3.72 17.87
C LEU A 351 6.41 -5.02 17.32
N PRO A 352 6.50 -6.08 18.15
CA PRO A 352 6.84 -7.39 17.64
C PRO A 352 5.77 -7.85 16.66
N ARG A 353 6.16 -8.74 15.75
CA ARG A 353 5.28 -9.25 14.71
C ARG A 353 4.04 -9.93 15.27
N GLN A 354 2.86 -9.53 14.80
CA GLN A 354 1.56 -10.09 15.23
C GLN A 354 0.94 -11.05 14.20
N SER A 355 1.42 -11.05 12.96
CA SER A 355 0.96 -11.93 11.88
C SER A 355 1.97 -13.03 11.52
N GLY A 356 1.48 -14.13 10.94
CA GLY A 356 2.33 -15.26 10.51
C GLY A 356 2.44 -16.39 11.53
N ALA A 357 2.90 -17.56 11.07
CA ALA A 357 3.10 -18.71 11.95
C ALA A 357 4.45 -18.62 12.65
N GLY A 358 4.51 -18.88 13.96
CA GLY A 358 5.77 -18.83 14.72
C GLY A 358 6.92 -19.65 14.11
N ALA A 359 6.65 -20.82 13.53
CA ALA A 359 7.70 -21.60 12.86
C ALA A 359 8.22 -20.94 11.57
N TRP A 360 7.35 -20.27 10.82
CA TRP A 360 7.67 -19.58 9.57
C TRP A 360 8.41 -18.27 9.84
N THR A 361 8.00 -17.54 10.87
CA THR A 361 8.67 -16.30 11.31
C THR A 361 10.04 -16.60 11.93
N ARG A 362 10.18 -17.62 12.80
CA ARG A 362 11.49 -18.09 13.30
C ARG A 362 12.46 -18.50 12.22
N GLN A 363 12.00 -19.24 11.20
CA GLN A 363 12.86 -19.68 10.10
C GLN A 363 13.51 -18.48 9.38
N ARG A 364 12.86 -17.33 9.41
CA ARG A 364 13.31 -16.11 8.76
C ARG A 364 14.02 -15.14 9.71
N GLY A 365 14.13 -15.50 10.99
CA GLY A 365 14.67 -14.64 12.03
C GLY A 365 13.77 -13.43 12.33
N GLU A 366 12.47 -13.55 12.06
CA GLU A 366 11.49 -12.45 12.16
C GLU A 366 10.67 -12.49 13.48
N ASP A 367 11.09 -13.32 14.45
CA ASP A 367 10.52 -13.43 15.80
C ASP A 367 11.46 -12.72 16.79
N ASN A 368 11.34 -11.39 16.92
CA ASN A 368 12.05 -10.63 17.96
C ASN A 368 11.36 -10.78 19.34
N ASN A 369 11.17 -12.02 19.78
CA ASN A 369 10.95 -12.33 21.20
C ASN A 369 12.28 -12.83 21.78
N GLU A 370 13.15 -11.89 22.16
CA GLU A 370 14.09 -12.15 23.26
C GLU A 370 13.43 -11.78 24.58
#